data_AF-A0A967KZ82-F1
#
_entry.id   AF-A0A967KZ82-F1
#
_cell.length_a   1.000
_cell.length_b   1.000
_cell.length_c   1.000
_cell.angle_alpha   90.00
_cell.angle_beta   90.00
_cell.angle_gamma   90.00
#
_symmetry.space_group_name_H-M   'P 1'
#
loop_
_entity.id
_entity.type
_entity.pdbx_description
1 polymer ?
#
loop_
_entity_poly.entity_id
_entity_poly.type
_entity_poly.pdbx_seq_one_letter_code
_entity_poly.pdbx_strand_id
1 'polypeptide(L)'
;CDGSVDEGLTQPTTCGVGACAGNTGTATCTDGVWEDTCDPLSGAITEICNDMDDDCDGTIDDGLTCECNDGDTRPTTCGVGACADTGIETCTNGTWGGDTCTEGSPTAEACDNIDNDCDGTIDENCNTCSACFKGICDGE
;
A
#
# COMPACT_ATOMS: atom_id res chain seq x y z
N CYS A 1 5.20 34.32 34.49
CA CYS A 1 4.25 35.30 33.98
C CYS A 1 3.30 35.60 35.11
N ASP A 2 3.55 36.67 35.85
CA ASP A 2 2.78 37.02 37.06
C ASP A 2 2.04 38.38 36.97
N GLY A 3 2.12 39.06 35.82
CA GLY A 3 1.45 40.34 35.63
C GLY A 3 2.29 41.54 36.11
N SER A 4 3.61 41.40 36.30
CA SER A 4 4.47 42.46 36.86
C SER A 4 5.87 42.70 36.24
N VAL A 5 6.86 41.84 36.47
CA VAL A 5 8.26 42.06 36.01
C VAL A 5 8.58 41.28 34.73
N ASP A 6 7.74 40.31 34.38
CA ASP A 6 8.00 39.33 33.33
C ASP A 6 7.16 39.55 32.05
N GLU A 7 6.53 40.72 31.90
CA GLU A 7 5.81 41.14 30.71
C GLU A 7 6.78 41.34 29.55
N GLY A 8 6.45 40.76 28.41
CA GLY A 8 7.33 40.70 27.25
C GLY A 8 8.42 39.64 27.34
N LEU A 9 8.47 38.82 28.41
CA LEU A 9 9.28 37.61 28.42
C LEU A 9 8.77 36.67 27.31
N THR A 10 9.71 36.18 26.49
CA THR A 10 9.42 35.22 25.43
C THR A 10 10.13 33.91 25.68
N GLN A 11 9.48 32.79 25.39
CA GLN A 11 10.09 31.47 25.41
C GLN A 11 9.68 30.66 24.17
N PRO A 12 10.60 29.84 23.60
CA PRO A 12 10.25 28.95 22.51
C PRO A 12 9.30 27.87 22.99
N THR A 13 8.34 27.52 22.15
CA THR A 13 7.36 26.46 22.39
C THR A 13 7.37 25.45 21.25
N THR A 14 6.92 24.23 21.56
CA THR A 14 6.72 23.15 20.58
C THR A 14 5.33 22.56 20.77
N CYS A 15 4.64 22.29 19.67
CA CYS A 15 3.29 21.72 19.66
C CYS A 15 3.11 20.76 18.46
N GLY A 16 1.88 20.26 18.29
CA GLY A 16 1.51 19.31 17.25
C GLY A 16 1.69 17.85 17.67
N VAL A 17 1.01 16.97 16.93
CA VAL A 17 1.05 15.51 17.03
C VAL A 17 1.14 14.93 15.61
N GLY A 18 1.33 13.62 15.49
CA GLY A 18 1.37 12.97 14.18
C GLY A 18 2.40 13.59 13.24
N ALA A 19 1.99 13.85 12.01
CA ALA A 19 2.78 14.52 10.98
C ALA A 19 3.16 15.97 11.34
N CYS A 20 2.39 16.64 12.21
CA CYS A 20 2.64 18.01 12.70
C CYS A 20 3.53 18.06 13.94
N ALA A 21 4.02 16.92 14.44
CA ALA A 21 4.84 16.88 15.64
C ALA A 21 6.10 17.74 15.50
N GLY A 22 6.30 18.66 16.46
CA GLY A 22 7.48 19.53 16.48
C GLY A 22 7.28 20.87 15.79
N ASN A 23 6.04 21.24 15.45
CA ASN A 23 5.70 22.63 15.16
C ASN A 23 6.19 23.55 16.27
N THR A 24 6.68 24.74 15.91
CA THR A 24 7.31 25.66 16.85
C THR A 24 6.54 26.97 16.93
N GLY A 25 6.56 27.58 18.11
CA GLY A 25 5.98 28.87 18.37
C GLY A 25 6.83 29.69 19.33
N THR A 26 6.29 30.84 19.72
CA THR A 26 6.86 31.67 20.79
C THR A 26 5.74 32.05 21.74
N ALA A 27 5.85 31.60 22.98
CA ALA A 27 4.98 32.07 24.05
C ALA A 27 5.49 33.42 24.56
N THR A 28 4.60 34.41 24.60
CA THR A 28 4.88 35.75 25.10
C THR A 28 4.01 36.01 26.33
N CYS A 29 4.63 36.44 27.43
CA CYS A 29 3.89 36.85 28.62
C CYS A 29 3.28 38.24 28.39
N THR A 30 1.95 38.31 28.41
CA THR A 30 1.17 39.55 28.31
C THR A 30 0.15 39.57 29.44
N ASP A 31 0.21 40.58 30.30
CA ASP A 31 -0.72 40.78 31.43
C ASP A 31 -0.90 39.54 32.34
N GLY A 32 0.18 38.81 32.62
CA GLY A 32 0.15 37.61 33.47
C GLY A 32 -0.36 36.33 32.78
N VAL A 33 -0.63 36.37 31.47
CA VAL A 33 -1.00 35.20 30.65
C VAL A 33 0.08 34.91 29.61
N TRP A 34 0.37 33.63 29.39
CA TRP A 34 1.20 33.19 28.28
C TRP A 34 0.35 33.05 27.03
N GLU A 35 0.59 33.91 26.05
CA GLU A 35 -0.01 33.80 24.71
C GLU A 35 0.98 33.07 23.81
N ASP A 36 0.58 31.93 23.24
CA ASP A 36 1.43 31.10 22.39
C ASP A 36 1.02 31.21 20.92
N THR A 37 2.00 31.40 20.05
CA THR A 37 1.80 31.44 18.59
C THR A 37 1.96 30.07 17.93
N CYS A 38 2.21 29.00 18.69
CA CYS A 38 2.36 27.66 18.14
C CYS A 38 1.02 27.16 17.58
N ASP A 39 1.00 26.85 16.28
CA ASP A 39 -0.15 26.23 15.62
C ASP A 39 0.04 24.70 15.56
N PRO A 40 -0.73 23.91 16.33
CA PRO A 40 -0.57 22.46 16.35
C PRO A 40 -0.98 21.78 15.03
N LEU A 41 -1.75 22.45 14.18
CA LEU A 41 -2.25 21.92 12.90
C LEU A 41 -1.51 22.52 11.70
N SER A 42 -0.44 23.30 11.93
CA SER A 42 0.35 23.87 10.84
C SER A 42 0.94 22.75 9.99
N GLY A 43 0.52 22.68 8.73
CA GLY A 43 0.95 21.65 7.78
C GLY A 43 0.05 20.42 7.71
N ALA A 44 -1.01 20.35 8.51
CA ALA A 44 -2.01 19.30 8.45
C ALA A 44 -2.63 19.20 7.05
N ILE A 45 -2.81 17.97 6.59
CA ILE A 45 -3.51 17.63 5.35
C ILE A 45 -4.66 16.68 5.67
N THR A 46 -5.48 16.32 4.68
CA THR A 46 -6.51 15.29 4.90
C THR A 46 -5.85 13.92 5.03
N GLU A 47 -6.35 13.11 5.97
CA GLU A 47 -5.98 11.71 6.16
C GLU A 47 -5.88 10.95 4.83
N ILE A 48 -4.82 10.16 4.70
CA ILE A 48 -4.67 9.09 3.72
C ILE A 48 -4.23 7.83 4.48
N CYS A 49 -4.61 6.65 3.99
CA CYS A 49 -4.28 5.38 4.65
C CYS A 49 -2.77 5.06 4.56
N ASN A 50 -1.95 5.74 5.35
CA ASN A 50 -0.49 5.67 5.32
C ASN A 50 0.11 5.34 6.70
N ASP A 51 -0.72 4.91 7.66
CA ASP A 51 -0.36 4.66 9.06
C ASP A 51 0.23 5.91 9.77
N MET A 52 -0.10 7.11 9.28
CA MET A 52 0.24 8.39 9.90
C MET A 52 -1.03 9.17 10.27
N ASP A 53 -0.86 10.12 11.19
CA ASP A 53 -1.88 11.11 11.57
C ASP A 53 -1.52 12.38 10.79
N ASP A 54 -2.09 12.50 9.60
CA ASP A 54 -1.81 13.52 8.58
C ASP A 54 -2.55 14.82 8.85
N ASP A 55 -3.72 14.73 9.48
CA ASP A 55 -4.55 15.87 9.86
C ASP A 55 -4.26 16.40 11.27
N CYS A 56 -3.41 15.69 12.01
CA CYS A 56 -2.85 16.06 13.29
C CYS A 56 -3.90 16.19 14.40
N ASP A 57 -5.01 15.44 14.30
CA ASP A 57 -6.07 15.39 15.30
C ASP A 57 -5.76 14.42 16.46
N GLY A 58 -4.69 13.62 16.31
CA GLY A 58 -4.22 12.65 17.29
C GLY A 58 -4.71 11.22 17.06
N THR A 59 -5.39 10.96 15.95
CA THR A 59 -5.79 9.62 15.51
C THR A 59 -5.20 9.30 14.15
N ILE A 60 -4.77 8.04 13.97
CA ILE A 60 -4.15 7.58 12.72
C ILE A 60 -5.25 7.03 11.80
N ASP A 61 -5.22 7.43 10.53
CA ASP A 61 -6.11 6.97 9.45
C ASP A 61 -7.61 7.11 9.80
N ASP A 62 -7.99 8.19 10.48
CA ASP A 62 -9.35 8.39 10.97
C ASP A 62 -10.33 8.77 9.83
N GLY A 63 -11.60 8.39 9.98
CA GLY A 63 -12.62 8.65 8.96
C GLY A 63 -12.41 7.91 7.62
N LEU A 64 -11.37 7.08 7.48
CA LEU A 64 -11.05 6.31 6.29
C LEU A 64 -11.51 4.85 6.39
N THR A 65 -11.62 4.19 5.23
CA THR A 65 -11.79 2.74 5.13
C THR A 65 -10.63 2.18 4.31
N CYS A 66 -9.59 1.71 5.00
CA CYS A 66 -8.39 1.15 4.37
C CYS A 66 -8.60 -0.34 4.09
N GLU A 67 -8.26 -0.81 2.89
CA GLU A 67 -8.28 -2.25 2.57
C GLU A 67 -7.06 -2.99 3.13
N CYS A 68 -5.98 -2.26 3.40
CA CYS A 68 -4.68 -2.71 3.85
C CYS A 68 -3.88 -1.54 4.45
N ASN A 69 -2.76 -1.85 5.11
CA ASN A 69 -1.85 -0.86 5.66
C ASN A 69 -0.71 -0.57 4.69
N ASP A 70 -0.14 0.64 4.71
CA ASP A 70 0.84 1.04 3.71
C ASP A 70 2.11 0.18 3.78
N GLY A 71 2.56 -0.32 2.62
CA GLY A 71 3.67 -1.25 2.54
C GLY A 71 3.33 -2.71 2.86
N ASP A 72 2.09 -3.05 3.21
CA ASP A 72 1.65 -4.44 3.22
C ASP A 72 1.85 -5.09 1.85
N THR A 73 2.13 -6.40 1.84
CA THR A 73 2.30 -7.17 0.59
C THR A 73 1.43 -8.42 0.62
N ARG A 74 0.88 -8.80 -0.54
CA ARG A 74 0.14 -10.06 -0.70
C ARG A 74 0.54 -10.78 -1.99
N PRO A 75 0.57 -12.12 -1.99
CA PRO A 75 0.88 -12.88 -3.19
C PRO A 75 -0.28 -12.81 -4.18
N THR A 76 0.06 -12.75 -5.47
CA THR A 76 -0.86 -12.87 -6.60
C THR A 76 -0.45 -14.05 -7.48
N THR A 77 -1.38 -14.51 -8.30
CA THR A 77 -1.14 -15.58 -9.28
C THR A 77 -1.76 -15.16 -10.61
N CYS A 78 -1.05 -15.40 -11.71
CA CYS A 78 -1.49 -15.10 -13.07
C CYS A 78 -1.07 -16.23 -14.02
N GLY A 79 -1.59 -16.22 -15.24
CA GLY A 79 -1.35 -17.26 -16.23
C GLY A 79 -2.08 -18.57 -15.92
N VAL A 80 -2.04 -19.46 -16.90
CA VAL A 80 -2.61 -20.81 -16.84
C VAL A 80 -1.58 -21.82 -17.32
N GLY A 81 -1.78 -23.09 -16.99
CA GLY A 81 -0.89 -24.16 -17.46
C GLY A 81 0.58 -23.93 -17.10
N ALA A 82 1.45 -24.11 -18.08
CA ALA A 82 2.88 -23.87 -17.99
C ALA A 82 3.26 -22.40 -17.84
N CYS A 83 2.35 -21.47 -18.16
CA CYS A 83 2.55 -20.02 -18.01
C CYS A 83 2.11 -19.49 -16.65
N ALA A 84 1.60 -20.35 -15.77
CA ALA A 84 1.23 -19.93 -14.41
C ALA A 84 2.46 -19.39 -13.68
N ASP A 85 2.35 -18.17 -13.16
CA ASP A 85 3.38 -17.52 -12.37
C ASP A 85 2.78 -16.83 -11.14
N THR A 86 3.65 -16.36 -10.25
CA THR A 86 3.29 -15.66 -9.03
C THR A 86 3.86 -14.25 -9.03
N GLY A 87 3.09 -13.33 -8.46
CA GLY A 87 3.51 -11.96 -8.23
C GLY A 87 3.23 -11.52 -6.81
N ILE A 88 3.41 -10.23 -6.59
CA ILE A 88 3.09 -9.56 -5.35
C ILE A 88 2.36 -8.26 -5.69
N GLU A 89 1.28 -7.98 -4.97
CA GLU A 89 0.72 -6.64 -4.86
C GLU A 89 1.25 -5.96 -3.59
N THR A 90 1.48 -4.66 -3.70
CA THR A 90 1.86 -3.81 -2.57
C THR A 90 0.70 -2.86 -2.26
N CYS A 91 0.38 -2.70 -0.98
CA CYS A 91 -0.56 -1.71 -0.54
C CYS A 91 0.08 -0.33 -0.61
N THR A 92 -0.61 0.63 -1.23
CA THR A 92 -0.20 2.04 -1.19
C THR A 92 -1.42 2.90 -0.92
N ASN A 93 -1.35 3.73 0.12
CA ASN A 93 -2.46 4.58 0.56
C ASN A 93 -3.77 3.79 0.75
N GLY A 94 -3.70 2.64 1.43
CA GLY A 94 -4.85 1.82 1.77
C GLY A 94 -5.49 1.03 0.62
N THR A 95 -4.87 0.99 -0.55
CA THR A 95 -5.36 0.25 -1.72
C THR A 95 -4.27 -0.68 -2.26
N TRP A 96 -4.67 -1.91 -2.62
CA TRP A 96 -3.79 -2.86 -3.28
C TRP A 96 -3.49 -2.47 -4.73
N GLY A 97 -2.23 -2.55 -5.14
CA GLY A 97 -1.84 -2.32 -6.53
C GLY A 97 -0.42 -2.76 -6.83
N GLY A 98 0.04 -2.39 -8.04
CA GLY A 98 1.40 -2.69 -8.47
C GLY A 98 1.70 -4.19 -8.59
N ASP A 99 0.70 -5.00 -8.98
CA ASP A 99 0.88 -6.44 -9.19
C ASP A 99 2.07 -6.72 -10.11
N THR A 100 3.06 -7.43 -9.58
CA THR A 100 4.27 -7.80 -10.32
C THR A 100 4.11 -9.09 -11.13
N CYS A 101 2.94 -9.76 -11.05
CA CYS A 101 2.74 -11.01 -11.75
C CYS A 101 2.81 -10.80 -13.26
N THR A 102 3.68 -11.55 -13.92
CA THR A 102 3.82 -11.56 -15.37
C THR A 102 3.69 -12.99 -15.84
N GLU A 103 2.74 -13.26 -16.73
CA GLU A 103 2.51 -14.61 -17.24
C GLU A 103 3.75 -15.15 -17.95
N GLY A 104 4.00 -16.45 -17.81
CA GLY A 104 5.03 -17.15 -18.57
C GLY A 104 4.80 -17.03 -20.08
N SER A 105 5.87 -17.21 -20.86
CA SER A 105 5.74 -17.19 -22.31
C SER A 105 5.19 -18.52 -22.83
N PRO A 106 4.14 -18.50 -23.66
CA PRO A 106 3.55 -19.72 -24.21
C PRO A 106 4.48 -20.40 -25.21
N THR A 107 4.38 -21.72 -25.28
CA THR A 107 5.12 -22.58 -26.20
C THR A 107 4.19 -23.58 -26.87
N ALA A 108 4.53 -24.10 -28.05
CA ALA A 108 3.68 -25.07 -28.72
C ALA A 108 3.52 -26.36 -27.89
N GLU A 109 2.34 -26.99 -27.99
CA GLU A 109 2.02 -28.20 -27.25
C GLU A 109 3.01 -29.35 -27.43
N ALA A 110 3.45 -29.90 -26.31
CA ALA A 110 4.35 -31.04 -26.23
C ALA A 110 3.62 -32.39 -26.08
N CYS A 111 2.30 -32.38 -25.92
CA CYS A 111 1.47 -33.56 -25.67
C CYS A 111 1.89 -34.30 -24.38
N ASP A 112 2.15 -33.55 -23.31
CA ASP A 112 2.72 -34.03 -22.05
C ASP A 112 1.75 -33.90 -20.85
N ASN A 113 0.47 -33.64 -21.11
CA ASN A 113 -0.59 -33.35 -20.13
C ASN A 113 -0.40 -32.02 -19.40
N ILE A 114 0.35 -31.10 -20.01
CA ILE A 114 0.52 -29.72 -19.55
C ILE A 114 0.01 -28.82 -20.69
N ASP A 115 -0.75 -27.79 -20.32
CA ASP A 115 -1.11 -26.68 -21.21
C ASP A 115 0.15 -25.81 -21.40
N ASN A 116 0.90 -26.06 -22.47
CA ASN A 116 2.18 -25.42 -22.77
C ASN A 116 2.01 -24.09 -23.50
N ASP A 117 0.92 -23.95 -24.26
CA ASP A 117 0.60 -22.76 -25.04
C ASP A 117 -0.30 -21.76 -24.31
N CYS A 118 -0.77 -22.16 -23.13
CA CYS A 118 -1.44 -21.35 -22.14
C CYS A 118 -2.78 -20.80 -22.63
N ASP A 119 -3.45 -21.54 -23.50
CA ASP A 119 -4.78 -21.22 -24.02
C ASP A 119 -5.93 -21.71 -23.12
N GLY A 120 -5.60 -22.46 -22.06
CA GLY A 120 -6.54 -23.02 -21.10
C GLY A 120 -7.05 -24.41 -21.46
N THR A 121 -6.56 -25.01 -22.55
CA THR A 121 -6.80 -26.39 -22.94
C THR A 121 -5.51 -27.19 -22.83
N ILE A 122 -5.63 -28.51 -22.59
CA ILE A 122 -4.46 -29.38 -22.40
C ILE A 122 -4.30 -30.25 -23.64
N ASP A 123 -3.09 -30.29 -24.19
CA ASP A 123 -2.67 -31.14 -25.31
C ASP A 123 -3.54 -31.03 -26.58
N GLU A 124 -3.98 -29.82 -26.94
CA GLU A 124 -4.69 -29.56 -28.20
C GLU A 124 -3.73 -29.54 -29.41
N ASN A 125 -4.27 -29.71 -30.62
CA ASN A 125 -3.48 -29.74 -31.87
C ASN A 125 -2.33 -30.79 -31.94
N CYS A 126 -2.33 -31.79 -31.06
CA CYS A 126 -1.42 -32.93 -31.03
C CYS A 126 -1.66 -33.90 -32.22
N ASN A 127 -1.30 -33.46 -33.43
CA ASN A 127 -1.52 -34.19 -34.70
C ASN A 127 -0.68 -35.47 -34.84
N THR A 128 0.22 -35.75 -33.90
CA THR A 128 1.05 -36.97 -33.91
C THR A 128 1.09 -37.57 -32.51
N CYS A 129 0.10 -38.39 -32.20
CA CYS A 129 0.18 -39.27 -31.03
C CYS A 129 1.32 -40.28 -31.24
N SER A 130 2.49 -39.99 -30.69
CA SER A 130 3.54 -40.98 -30.42
C SER A 130 3.92 -41.05 -28.93
N ALA A 131 3.15 -40.41 -28.05
CA ALA A 131 3.24 -40.58 -26.60
C ALA A 131 1.91 -41.03 -26.03
N CYS A 132 1.69 -42.34 -26.06
CA CYS A 132 0.71 -43.04 -25.27
C CYS A 132 1.03 -42.87 -23.77
N PHE A 133 0.16 -42.22 -22.99
CA PHE A 133 0.17 -42.44 -21.53
C PHE A 133 -1.20 -42.36 -20.83
N LYS A 134 -2.31 -42.73 -21.48
CA LYS A 134 -3.48 -43.32 -20.79
C LYS A 134 -4.56 -43.95 -21.69
N GLY A 135 -4.20 -44.44 -22.87
CA GLY A 135 -5.03 -45.41 -23.60
C GLY A 135 -6.47 -44.99 -23.93
N ILE A 136 -6.74 -43.71 -24.18
CA ILE A 136 -7.96 -43.29 -24.90
C ILE A 136 -7.55 -42.25 -25.93
N CYS A 137 -7.36 -42.70 -27.16
CA CYS A 137 -7.43 -41.85 -28.35
C CYS A 137 -8.77 -42.17 -28.99
N ASP A 138 -9.83 -41.46 -28.62
CA ASP A 138 -11.08 -41.47 -29.38
C ASP A 138 -11.03 -40.29 -30.36
N GLY A 139 -10.38 -40.53 -31.49
CA GLY A 139 -10.53 -39.75 -32.72
C GLY A 139 -10.93 -40.71 -33.82
N GLU A 140 -12.13 -40.50 -34.37
CA GLU A 140 -12.86 -41.36 -35.32
C GLU A 140 -12.06 -41.83 -36.55
#